data_AF-A0A960CB11-F1
#
_entry.id   AF-A0A960CB11-F1
#
_cell.length_a   1.000
_cell.length_b   1.000
_cell.length_c   1.000
_cell.angle_alpha   90.00
_cell.angle_beta   90.00
_cell.angle_gamma   90.00
#
_symmetry.space_group_name_H-M   'P 1'
#
loop_
_entity.id
_entity.type
_entity.pdbx_description
1 polymer ?
#
loop_
_entity_poly.entity_id
_entity_poly.type
_entity_poly.pdbx_seq_one_letter_code
_entity_poly.pdbx_strand_id
1 'polypeptide(L)'
;NILLDDVSIAPGAFNPLGSVITPNLFPGVSISSDLGNGPGIQEVATFSVDVEGPNGSVAVSNAHGTVTGAAGGVLLRPFARLISKNGDSVTTYGETWDMK
;
A
#
# COMPACT_ATOMS: atom_id res chain seq x y z
N ASN A 1 26.61 20.03 -14.27
CA ASN A 1 25.58 20.29 -15.29
C ASN A 1 26.19 21.18 -16.36
N ILE A 2 26.92 20.62 -17.32
CA ILE A 2 27.47 21.38 -18.46
C ILE A 2 26.79 20.81 -19.69
N LEU A 3 25.96 21.64 -20.35
CA LEU A 3 25.55 21.41 -21.72
C LEU A 3 26.72 21.89 -22.59
N LEU A 4 27.37 20.96 -23.29
CA LEU A 4 28.32 21.29 -24.34
C LEU A 4 27.51 21.45 -25.63
N ASP A 5 26.85 22.59 -25.77
CA ASP A 5 26.17 22.95 -27.01
C ASP A 5 27.20 23.51 -27.99
N ASP A 6 27.21 22.98 -29.21
CA ASP A 6 28.06 23.43 -30.31
C ASP A 6 29.60 23.35 -30.07
N VAL A 7 30.06 22.40 -29.25
CA VAL A 7 31.50 22.19 -29.01
C VAL A 7 32.09 21.26 -30.04
N SER A 8 32.96 21.79 -30.92
CA SER A 8 33.77 20.99 -31.83
C SER A 8 34.94 20.33 -31.07
N ILE A 9 34.88 19.00 -30.92
CA ILE A 9 35.95 18.18 -30.30
C ILE A 9 36.97 17.66 -31.33
N ALA A 10 36.89 18.08 -32.59
CA ALA A 10 37.78 17.66 -33.66
C ALA A 10 38.62 18.84 -34.18
N PRO A 11 39.97 18.75 -34.23
CA PRO A 11 40.78 19.78 -34.84
C PRO A 11 40.71 19.66 -36.37
N GLY A 12 40.07 20.64 -37.01
CA GLY A 12 39.97 20.72 -38.48
C GLY A 12 38.58 20.39 -39.02
N ALA A 13 38.27 20.90 -40.21
CA ALA A 13 36.96 20.99 -40.88
C ALA A 13 36.25 19.66 -41.21
N PHE A 14 36.55 18.57 -40.50
CA PHE A 14 35.81 17.31 -40.51
C PHE A 14 34.88 17.30 -39.29
N ASN A 15 33.58 17.56 -39.49
CA ASN A 15 32.58 17.63 -38.42
C ASN A 15 31.53 16.51 -38.56
N PRO A 16 31.88 15.23 -38.27
CA PRO A 16 30.95 14.10 -38.34
C PRO A 16 29.88 14.12 -37.23
N LEU A 17 29.89 15.13 -36.35
CA LEU A 17 29.08 15.27 -35.15
C LEU A 17 28.63 16.73 -34.96
N GLY A 18 28.10 17.37 -36.01
CA GLY A 18 27.74 18.81 -36.01
C GLY A 18 26.74 19.28 -34.96
N SER A 19 26.19 18.37 -34.15
CA SER A 19 25.61 18.64 -32.83
C SER A 19 25.65 17.32 -32.04
N VAL A 20 26.21 17.33 -30.82
CA VAL A 20 26.22 16.17 -29.93
C VAL A 20 25.31 16.45 -28.74
N ILE A 21 24.12 15.87 -28.75
CA ILE A 21 23.24 15.87 -27.58
C ILE A 21 23.58 14.64 -26.74
N THR A 22 24.29 14.84 -25.64
CA THR A 22 24.53 13.75 -24.68
C THR A 22 23.41 13.69 -23.65
N PRO A 23 22.92 12.50 -23.27
CA PRO A 23 22.07 12.34 -22.09
C PRO A 23 22.86 12.65 -20.81
N ASN A 24 22.23 12.54 -19.63
CA ASN A 24 22.92 12.75 -18.35
C ASN A 24 24.21 11.93 -18.26
N LEU A 25 25.35 12.62 -18.15
CA LEU A 25 26.70 12.03 -18.11
C LEU A 25 27.13 11.56 -16.71
N PHE A 26 26.33 11.89 -15.69
CA PHE A 26 26.50 11.44 -14.32
C PHE A 26 25.27 10.61 -13.89
N PRO A 27 25.44 9.63 -12.99
CA PRO A 27 24.32 8.88 -12.45
C PRO A 27 23.35 9.82 -11.72
N GLY A 28 22.06 9.66 -11.98
CA GLY A 28 20.98 10.40 -11.32
C GLY A 28 20.18 9.49 -10.40
N VAL A 29 19.72 10.04 -9.28
CA VAL A 29 18.75 9.41 -8.38
C VAL A 29 17.49 10.26 -8.38
N SER A 30 16.32 9.64 -8.49
CA SER A 30 15.02 10.31 -8.39
C SER A 30 14.17 9.67 -7.29
N ILE A 31 13.30 10.47 -6.69
CA ILE A 31 12.28 10.04 -5.73
C ILE A 31 10.95 10.62 -6.20
N SER A 32 9.93 9.77 -6.27
CA SER A 32 8.54 10.16 -6.48
C SER A 32 7.69 9.53 -5.38
N SER A 33 6.64 10.23 -4.95
CA SER A 33 5.71 9.74 -3.94
C SER A 33 4.30 10.15 -4.34
N ASP A 34 3.41 9.18 -4.42
CA ASP A 34 1.99 9.38 -4.75
C ASP A 34 1.14 9.08 -3.53
N LEU A 35 0.32 10.05 -3.13
CA LEU A 35 -0.65 9.89 -2.04
C LEU A 35 -2.06 10.05 -2.60
N GLY A 36 -2.79 8.95 -2.64
CA GLY A 36 -4.17 8.91 -3.11
C GLY A 36 -5.17 8.66 -1.98
N ASN A 37 -6.45 8.66 -2.34
CA ASN A 37 -7.51 8.24 -1.42
C ASN A 37 -7.30 6.77 -1.04
N GLY A 38 -7.47 6.46 0.25
CA GLY A 38 -7.39 5.08 0.74
C GLY A 38 -8.51 4.19 0.17
N PRO A 39 -8.40 2.86 0.29
CA PRO A 39 -9.36 1.89 -0.26
C PRO A 39 -10.73 1.85 0.45
N GLY A 40 -10.96 2.73 1.42
CA GLY A 40 -12.16 2.72 2.28
C GLY A 40 -12.05 1.75 3.46
N ILE A 41 -13.19 1.34 4.01
CA ILE A 41 -13.28 0.41 5.14
C ILE A 41 -13.19 -1.02 4.62
N GLN A 42 -12.34 -1.83 5.26
CA GLN A 42 -12.21 -3.26 4.97
C GLN A 42 -12.59 -4.09 6.20
N GLU A 43 -13.26 -5.21 5.96
CA GLU A 43 -13.61 -6.19 6.99
C GLU A 43 -12.73 -7.43 6.81
N VAL A 44 -12.14 -7.93 7.89
CA VAL A 44 -11.34 -9.15 7.91
C VAL A 44 -11.88 -10.05 9.01
N ALA A 45 -12.25 -11.29 8.66
CA ALA A 45 -12.66 -12.29 9.62
C ALA A 45 -11.43 -13.06 10.14
N THR A 46 -11.13 -12.94 11.42
CA THR A 46 -10.04 -13.69 12.07
C THR A 46 -10.31 -15.20 12.06
N PHE A 47 -11.58 -15.59 12.21
CA PHE A 47 -12.07 -16.95 12.01
C PHE A 47 -13.54 -16.91 11.59
N SER A 48 -14.00 -17.98 10.95
CA SER A 48 -15.40 -18.22 10.62
C SER A 48 -15.63 -19.73 10.67
N VAL A 49 -16.52 -20.17 11.56
CA VAL A 49 -16.72 -21.59 11.86
C VAL A 49 -18.19 -21.87 12.11
N ASP A 50 -18.61 -23.10 11.80
CA ASP A 50 -19.95 -23.58 12.14
C ASP A 50 -20.07 -23.88 13.63
N VAL A 51 -21.23 -23.57 14.20
CA VAL A 51 -21.57 -23.82 15.61
C VAL A 51 -22.98 -24.40 15.70
N GLU A 52 -23.23 -25.24 16.72
CA GLU A 52 -24.54 -25.85 16.98
C GLU A 52 -24.88 -25.85 18.46
N GLY A 53 -26.18 -25.95 18.76
CA GLY A 53 -26.69 -25.92 20.13
C GLY A 53 -26.99 -24.52 20.66
N PRO A 54 -27.53 -24.43 21.90
CA PRO A 54 -27.99 -23.17 22.47
C PRO A 54 -26.85 -22.25 22.96
N ASN A 55 -25.64 -22.79 23.16
CA ASN A 55 -24.47 -22.04 23.62
C ASN A 55 -23.20 -22.60 22.95
N GLY A 56 -22.20 -21.74 22.72
CA GLY A 56 -20.90 -22.13 22.18
C GLY A 56 -19.85 -21.07 22.47
N SER A 57 -18.58 -21.47 22.49
CA SER A 57 -17.45 -20.55 22.66
C SER A 57 -16.32 -20.95 21.73
N VAL A 58 -15.73 -19.95 21.07
CA VAL A 58 -14.55 -20.09 20.21
C VAL A 58 -13.59 -18.97 20.62
N ALA A 59 -12.33 -19.33 20.83
CA ALA A 59 -11.30 -18.40 21.26
C ALA A 59 -10.12 -18.42 20.29
N VAL A 60 -9.48 -17.26 20.13
CA VAL A 60 -8.28 -17.10 19.32
C VAL A 60 -7.23 -16.36 20.14
N SER A 61 -5.96 -16.73 19.98
CA SER A 61 -4.82 -16.07 20.61
C SER A 61 -3.75 -15.82 19.55
N ASN A 62 -3.08 -14.67 19.64
CA ASN A 62 -1.98 -14.28 18.77
C ASN A 62 -2.29 -14.35 17.26
N ALA A 63 -3.52 -14.01 16.86
CA ALA A 63 -3.83 -13.81 15.45
C ALA A 63 -3.05 -12.61 14.90
N HIS A 64 -2.47 -12.77 13.71
CA HIS A 64 -1.64 -11.76 13.07
C HIS A 64 -2.36 -11.12 11.88
N GLY A 65 -2.36 -9.78 11.83
CA GLY A 65 -2.84 -8.99 10.71
C GLY A 65 -1.85 -7.88 10.39
N THR A 66 -1.71 -7.54 9.11
CA THR A 66 -0.84 -6.46 8.66
C THR A 66 -1.49 -5.68 7.53
N VAL A 67 -1.21 -4.38 7.48
CA VAL A 67 -1.56 -3.49 6.36
C VAL A 67 -0.34 -2.63 6.06
N THR A 68 -0.09 -2.38 4.78
CA THR A 68 1.03 -1.56 4.29
C THR A 68 0.53 -0.50 3.32
N GLY A 69 1.36 0.51 3.03
CA GLY A 69 0.98 1.64 2.19
C GLY A 69 -0.11 2.53 2.80
N ALA A 70 -0.37 2.38 4.10
CA ALA A 70 -1.32 3.22 4.83
C ALA A 70 -0.62 4.50 5.31
N ALA A 71 -1.17 5.65 4.94
CA ALA A 71 -0.76 6.96 5.43
C ALA A 71 -1.94 7.62 6.16
N GLY A 72 -1.68 8.32 7.26
CA GLY A 72 -2.71 8.94 8.10
C GLY A 72 -3.17 8.10 9.31
N GLY A 73 -2.59 6.92 9.49
CA GLY A 73 -2.89 5.99 10.58
C GLY A 73 -3.99 4.99 10.23
N VAL A 74 -4.05 3.91 11.01
CA VAL A 74 -4.96 2.78 10.79
C VAL A 74 -5.84 2.61 12.01
N LEU A 75 -7.15 2.56 11.81
CA LEU A 75 -8.12 2.25 12.85
C LEU A 75 -8.64 0.83 12.65
N LEU A 76 -8.65 0.04 13.72
CA LEU A 76 -9.27 -1.28 13.74
C LEU A 76 -10.56 -1.23 14.57
N ARG A 77 -11.61 -1.88 14.09
CA ARG A 77 -12.86 -2.06 14.85
C ARG A 77 -13.12 -3.56 15.01
N PRO A 78 -12.99 -4.14 16.21
CA PRO A 78 -13.30 -5.53 16.45
C PRO A 78 -14.81 -5.74 16.38
N PHE A 79 -15.22 -6.91 15.91
CA PHE A 79 -16.62 -7.32 15.88
C PHE A 79 -16.75 -8.82 16.17
N ALA A 80 -17.93 -9.24 16.59
CA ALA A 80 -18.33 -10.64 16.60
C ALA A 80 -19.69 -10.77 15.90
N ARG A 81 -19.79 -11.72 14.97
CA ARG A 81 -20.99 -11.96 14.17
C ARG A 81 -21.47 -13.40 14.34
N LEU A 82 -22.75 -13.55 14.64
CA LEU A 82 -23.44 -14.84 14.64
C LEU A 82 -24.44 -14.86 13.48
N ILE A 83 -24.41 -15.93 12.68
CA ILE A 83 -25.31 -16.16 11.56
C ILE A 83 -26.04 -17.48 11.78
N SER A 84 -27.36 -17.44 11.80
CA SER A 84 -28.22 -18.63 11.88
C SER A 84 -28.26 -19.35 10.52
N LYS A 85 -28.49 -20.67 10.52
CA LYS A 85 -28.73 -21.45 9.30
C LYS A 85 -29.92 -20.93 8.48
N ASN A 86 -30.87 -20.23 9.12
CA ASN A 86 -32.02 -19.62 8.47
C ASN A 86 -31.71 -18.25 7.82
N GLY A 87 -30.49 -17.73 7.97
CA GLY A 87 -30.06 -16.45 7.39
C GLY A 87 -30.13 -15.25 8.35
N ASP A 88 -30.71 -15.40 9.54
CA ASP A 88 -30.69 -14.35 10.56
C ASP A 88 -29.25 -14.04 10.99
N SER A 89 -28.91 -12.76 11.18
CA SER A 89 -27.59 -12.39 11.65
C SER A 89 -27.62 -11.27 12.67
N VAL A 90 -26.70 -11.34 13.62
CA VAL A 90 -26.44 -10.28 14.60
C VAL A 90 -24.95 -10.04 14.67
N THR A 91 -24.55 -8.77 14.68
CA THR A 91 -23.16 -8.36 14.82
C THR A 91 -23.05 -7.37 15.95
N THR A 92 -22.13 -7.62 16.87
CA THR A 92 -21.74 -6.65 17.90
C THR A 92 -20.37 -6.06 17.55
N TYR A 93 -20.18 -4.79 17.89
CA TYR A 93 -18.94 -4.06 17.64
C TYR A 93 -18.32 -3.62 18.96
N GLY A 94 -17.01 -3.79 19.07
CA GLY A 94 -16.24 -3.28 20.20
C GLY A 94 -15.69 -1.88 19.94
N GLU A 95 -14.97 -1.38 20.94
CA GLU A 95 -14.24 -0.12 20.83
C GLU A 95 -13.16 -0.17 19.75
N THR A 96 -12.94 0.95 19.08
CA THR A 96 -11.91 1.07 18.04
C THR A 96 -10.52 1.16 18.64
N TRP A 97 -9.55 0.53 17.98
CA TRP A 97 -8.13 0.59 18.36
C TRP A 97 -7.35 1.43 17.32
N ASP A 98 -6.60 2.42 17.79
CA ASP A 98 -5.68 3.20 16.94
C ASP A 98 -4.32 2.49 16.87
N MET A 99 -3.81 2.27 15.66
CA MET A 99 -2.57 1.55 15.38
C MET A 99 -1.39 2.49 15.08
N LYS A 100 -1.50 3.77 15.43
CA LYS A 100 -0.39 4.74 15.37
C LYS A 100 0.64 4.51 16.47
#